data_AF-A0A0C2D302-F1
#
_entry.id   AF-A0A0C2D302-F1
#
_cell.length_a   1.000
_cell.length_b   1.000
_cell.length_c   1.000
_cell.angle_alpha   90.00
_cell.angle_beta   90.00
_cell.angle_gamma   90.00
#
_symmetry.space_group_name_H-M   'P 1'
#
loop_
_entity.id
_entity.type
_entity.pdbx_description
1 polymer ?
#
loop_
_entity_poly.entity_id
_entity_poly.type
_entity_poly.pdbx_seq_one_letter_code
_entity_poly.pdbx_strand_id
1 'polypeptide(L)'
;LRVKLQKPSATGRTWTKVEDPHAPRKPRSGYVHFLSSRRSKYGTVTQGCDQRSINVALAAEWQGLTDEERKPFLDLAVKERQQYEVELKAYEKTEHYREFMEKKERILRLRKQRRKLGVDTKEEFDESLELEDSILNDSKKNVKTVSKEKAALPMKASSDKSEVPTAPNSNIPIFSSEFLEYNKNREAQLRSIRREIGVAEAEKEAMQRTIEKMQANNVALETQAAHDKKMAKEADHIIECWMRVLRGAMSETMREYNLQTPEETVAFLTKLANGDAPNEDVLQAVKEVIQSASFLLPK
;
A
#
# COMPACT_ATOMS: atom_id res chain seq x y z
N LEU A 1 42.65 18.31 -21.12
CA LEU A 1 42.27 16.98 -20.59
C LEU A 1 40.87 17.06 -20.00
N ARG A 2 39.83 16.77 -20.79
CA ARG A 2 38.42 16.80 -20.35
C ARG A 2 38.04 15.38 -19.97
N VAL A 3 38.07 15.07 -18.68
CA VAL A 3 37.74 13.74 -18.14
C VAL A 3 36.27 13.46 -18.47
N LYS A 4 36.03 12.53 -19.40
CA LYS A 4 34.70 11.97 -19.64
C LYS A 4 34.37 11.07 -18.45
N LEU A 5 33.57 11.58 -17.51
CA LEU A 5 32.93 10.78 -16.49
C LEU A 5 32.04 9.73 -17.17
N GLN A 6 32.46 8.48 -17.10
CA GLN A 6 31.69 7.31 -17.49
C GLN A 6 30.48 7.21 -16.54
N LYS A 7 29.27 7.45 -17.04
CA LYS A 7 28.05 7.18 -16.28
C LYS A 7 27.91 5.65 -16.16
N PRO A 8 27.77 5.07 -14.95
CA PRO A 8 27.51 3.65 -14.83
C PRO A 8 26.17 3.32 -15.48
N SER A 9 26.14 2.27 -16.30
CA SER A 9 24.92 1.78 -16.92
C SER A 9 23.95 1.32 -15.83
N ALA A 10 22.94 2.13 -15.54
CA ALA A 10 21.76 1.66 -14.84
C ALA A 10 21.03 0.71 -15.78
N THR A 11 21.33 -0.59 -15.70
CA THR A 11 20.41 -1.63 -16.17
C THR A 11 19.17 -1.53 -15.30
N GLY A 12 18.22 -0.70 -15.74
CA GLY A 12 16.89 -0.66 -15.18
C GLY A 12 16.32 -2.08 -15.25
N ARG A 13 16.30 -2.77 -14.11
CA ARG A 13 15.56 -4.02 -13.95
C ARG A 13 14.11 -3.69 -14.22
N THR A 14 13.68 -3.98 -15.45
CA THR A 14 12.29 -3.94 -15.86
C THR A 14 11.54 -4.90 -14.95
N TRP A 15 10.62 -4.37 -14.15
CA TRP A 15 9.68 -5.15 -13.34
C TRP A 15 9.25 -6.41 -14.11
N THR A 16 9.49 -7.59 -13.53
CA THR A 16 9.08 -8.88 -14.10
C THR A 16 7.59 -8.81 -14.38
N LYS A 17 7.24 -8.97 -15.65
CA LYS A 17 5.85 -8.99 -16.10
C LYS A 17 5.23 -10.25 -15.47
N VAL A 18 4.08 -10.10 -14.83
CA VAL A 18 3.32 -11.26 -14.33
C VAL A 18 2.86 -12.03 -15.57
N GLU A 19 3.49 -13.17 -15.82
CA GLU A 19 3.20 -14.09 -16.92
C GLU A 19 2.45 -15.31 -16.38
N ASP A 20 1.49 -15.83 -17.14
CA ASP A 20 0.80 -17.08 -16.80
C ASP A 20 1.50 -18.24 -17.51
N PRO A 21 1.99 -19.26 -16.80
CA PRO A 21 2.48 -20.51 -17.39
C PRO A 21 1.46 -21.25 -18.27
N HIS A 22 0.15 -21.08 -18.02
CA HIS A 22 -0.93 -21.76 -18.74
C HIS A 22 -1.46 -20.98 -19.94
N ALA A 23 -1.03 -19.72 -20.12
CA ALA A 23 -1.45 -18.95 -21.27
C ALA A 23 -0.87 -19.55 -22.57
N PRO A 24 -1.66 -19.63 -23.65
CA PRO A 24 -1.16 -19.99 -24.96
C PRO A 24 0.06 -19.13 -25.32
N ARG A 25 1.10 -19.75 -25.88
CA ARG A 25 2.32 -19.05 -26.27
C ARG A 25 2.06 -18.21 -27.51
N LYS A 26 2.63 -17.00 -27.55
CA LYS A 26 2.51 -16.13 -28.71
C LYS A 26 2.99 -16.84 -29.99
N PRO A 27 2.28 -16.69 -31.11
CA PRO A 27 2.63 -17.35 -32.37
C PRO A 27 3.97 -16.82 -32.88
N ARG A 28 4.76 -17.67 -33.52
CA ARG A 28 6.06 -17.27 -34.07
C ARG A 28 5.85 -16.49 -35.36
N SER A 29 6.72 -15.49 -35.61
CA SER A 29 6.71 -14.79 -36.89
C SER A 29 7.35 -15.66 -37.98
N GLY A 30 7.06 -15.36 -39.25
CA GLY A 30 7.64 -16.13 -40.37
C GLY A 30 9.17 -16.08 -40.37
N TYR A 31 9.75 -14.95 -39.98
CA TYR A 31 11.20 -14.84 -39.80
C TYR A 31 11.73 -15.78 -38.70
N VAL A 32 11.01 -15.95 -37.58
CA VAL A 32 11.42 -16.88 -36.52
C VAL A 32 11.32 -18.33 -36.99
N HIS A 33 10.35 -18.67 -37.83
CA HIS A 33 10.26 -19.98 -38.48
C HIS A 33 11.44 -20.24 -39.40
N PHE A 34 11.81 -19.25 -40.21
CA PHE A 34 13.01 -19.30 -41.04
C PHE A 34 14.27 -19.48 -40.19
N LEU A 35 14.44 -18.67 -39.14
CA LEU A 35 15.56 -18.79 -38.21
C LEU A 35 15.63 -20.17 -37.56
N SER A 36 14.49 -20.75 -37.18
CA SER A 36 14.42 -22.09 -36.56
C SER A 36 14.85 -23.17 -37.54
N SER A 37 14.36 -23.12 -38.79
CA SER A 37 14.73 -24.06 -39.85
C SER A 37 16.22 -23.96 -40.19
N ARG A 38 16.76 -22.74 -40.21
CA ARG A 38 18.15 -22.48 -40.60
C ARG A 38 19.13 -22.73 -39.45
N ARG A 39 18.81 -22.38 -38.20
CA ARG A 39 19.63 -22.71 -37.02
C ARG A 39 19.86 -24.20 -36.86
N SER A 40 18.87 -25.03 -37.20
CA SER A 40 19.05 -26.49 -37.21
C SER A 40 20.14 -26.95 -38.19
N LYS A 41 20.40 -26.19 -39.26
CA LYS A 41 21.45 -26.48 -40.25
C LYS A 41 22.80 -25.87 -39.85
N TYR A 42 22.80 -24.74 -39.14
CA TYR A 42 24.02 -24.08 -38.64
C TYR A 42 24.57 -24.72 -37.35
N GLY A 43 23.72 -25.36 -36.53
CA GLY A 43 24.09 -25.95 -35.24
C GLY A 43 25.01 -27.18 -35.32
N THR A 44 25.18 -27.78 -36.51
CA THR A 44 26.08 -28.91 -36.75
C THR A 44 27.42 -28.50 -37.38
N VAL A 45 27.54 -27.26 -37.91
CA VAL A 45 28.64 -26.89 -38.84
C VAL A 45 29.68 -25.94 -38.23
N THR A 46 29.43 -25.28 -37.09
CA THR A 46 30.41 -24.33 -36.52
C THR A 46 30.50 -24.42 -35.00
N GLN A 47 31.39 -25.30 -34.51
CA GLN A 47 31.89 -25.19 -33.13
C GLN A 47 32.91 -24.03 -33.08
N GLY A 48 32.45 -22.83 -32.71
CA GLY A 48 33.34 -21.69 -32.41
C GLY A 48 32.87 -20.28 -32.84
N CYS A 49 31.77 -20.14 -33.58
CA CYS A 49 31.29 -18.83 -34.02
C CYS A 49 30.34 -18.19 -32.99
N ASP A 50 30.50 -16.89 -32.71
CA ASP A 50 29.62 -16.12 -31.83
C ASP A 50 28.16 -16.11 -32.35
N GLN A 51 27.19 -16.43 -31.49
CA GLN A 51 25.77 -16.47 -31.83
C GLN A 51 25.26 -15.16 -32.44
N ARG A 52 25.88 -14.03 -32.07
CA ARG A 52 25.57 -12.71 -32.65
C ARG A 52 25.93 -12.65 -34.13
N SER A 53 27.09 -13.16 -34.55
CA SER A 53 27.50 -13.12 -35.96
C SER A 53 26.62 -14.02 -36.83
N ILE A 54 26.24 -15.18 -36.31
CA ILE A 54 25.29 -16.10 -36.98
C ILE A 54 23.93 -15.41 -37.20
N ASN A 55 23.41 -14.71 -36.18
CA ASN A 55 22.14 -14.00 -36.31
C ASN A 55 22.20 -12.85 -37.34
N VAL A 56 23.35 -12.19 -37.48
CA VAL A 56 23.56 -11.15 -38.50
C VAL A 56 23.56 -11.75 -39.91
N ALA A 57 24.26 -12.87 -40.11
CA ALA A 57 24.26 -13.57 -41.40
C ALA A 57 22.86 -14.07 -41.81
N LEU A 58 22.12 -14.64 -40.86
CA LEU A 58 20.74 -15.09 -41.07
C LEU A 58 19.77 -13.95 -41.40
N ALA A 59 19.97 -12.77 -40.79
CA ALA A 59 19.16 -11.59 -41.10
C ALA A 59 19.41 -11.12 -42.54
N ALA A 60 20.65 -11.10 -42.99
CA ALA A 60 21.00 -10.77 -44.37
C ALA A 60 20.42 -11.79 -45.37
N GLU A 61 20.49 -13.08 -45.05
CA GLU A 61 19.88 -14.15 -45.86
C GLU A 61 18.37 -13.99 -45.98
N TRP A 62 17.67 -13.64 -44.90
CA TRP A 62 16.23 -13.38 -44.93
C TRP A 62 15.84 -12.19 -45.82
N GLN A 63 16.64 -11.13 -45.82
CA GLN A 63 16.40 -9.98 -46.70
C GLN A 63 16.68 -10.30 -48.17
N GLY A 64 17.61 -11.23 -48.45
CA GLY A 64 17.96 -11.67 -49.80
C GLY A 64 17.00 -12.70 -50.42
N LEU A 65 16.19 -13.39 -49.61
CA LEU A 65 15.17 -14.33 -50.09
C LEU A 65 14.13 -13.62 -50.94
N THR A 66 13.64 -14.28 -51.99
CA THR A 66 12.52 -13.79 -52.80
C THR A 66 11.19 -13.95 -52.06
N ASP A 67 10.16 -13.21 -52.48
CA ASP A 67 8.85 -13.28 -51.82
C ASP A 67 8.23 -14.68 -51.89
N GLU A 68 8.52 -15.45 -52.95
CA GLU A 68 8.07 -16.84 -53.09
C GLU A 68 8.74 -17.77 -52.07
N GLU A 69 10.04 -17.57 -51.80
CA GLU A 69 10.78 -18.37 -50.81
C GLU A 69 10.43 -17.98 -49.37
N ARG A 70 10.03 -16.72 -49.14
CA ARG A 70 9.52 -16.26 -47.83
C ARG A 70 8.09 -16.73 -47.56
N LYS A 71 7.27 -16.85 -48.61
CA LYS A 71 5.84 -17.22 -48.56
C LYS A 71 5.54 -18.43 -47.66
N PRO A 72 6.21 -19.60 -47.75
CA PRO A 72 5.89 -20.74 -46.89
C PRO A 72 6.09 -20.45 -45.40
N PHE A 73 7.07 -19.62 -45.03
CA PHE A 73 7.30 -19.24 -43.63
C PHE A 73 6.26 -18.23 -43.14
N LEU A 74 5.82 -17.33 -44.01
CA LEU A 74 4.75 -16.37 -43.71
C LEU A 74 3.40 -17.09 -43.57
N ASP A 75 3.08 -18.02 -44.46
CA ASP A 75 1.86 -18.82 -44.41
C ASP A 75 1.81 -19.67 -43.13
N LEU A 76 2.94 -20.27 -42.73
CA LEU A 76 3.04 -21.00 -41.46
C LEU A 76 2.78 -20.09 -40.25
N ALA A 77 3.34 -18.87 -40.26
CA ALA A 77 3.10 -17.88 -39.21
C ALA A 77 1.64 -17.39 -39.15
N VAL A 78 0.97 -17.29 -40.30
CA VAL A 78 -0.46 -16.97 -40.36
C VAL A 78 -1.29 -18.11 -39.78
N LYS A 79 -0.97 -19.36 -40.13
CA LYS A 79 -1.65 -20.55 -39.60
C LYS A 79 -1.50 -20.66 -38.08
N GLU A 80 -0.29 -20.51 -37.55
CA GLU A 80 -0.06 -20.52 -36.10
C GLU A 80 -0.80 -19.38 -35.38
N ARG A 81 -0.90 -18.21 -36.00
CA ARG A 81 -1.66 -17.09 -35.43
C ARG A 81 -3.14 -17.40 -35.33
N GLN A 82 -3.73 -18.00 -36.35
CA GLN A 82 -5.13 -18.42 -36.33
C GLN A 82 -5.38 -19.47 -35.24
N GLN A 83 -4.48 -20.45 -35.10
CA GLN A 83 -4.56 -21.45 -34.03
C GLN A 83 -4.47 -20.80 -32.65
N TYR A 84 -3.50 -19.92 -32.45
CA TYR A 84 -3.34 -19.16 -31.22
C TYR A 84 -4.59 -18.34 -30.86
N GLU A 85 -5.24 -17.69 -31.83
CA GLU A 85 -6.46 -16.92 -31.58
C GLU A 85 -7.62 -17.81 -31.10
N VAL A 86 -7.71 -19.03 -31.61
CA VAL A 86 -8.70 -20.02 -31.15
C VAL A 86 -8.36 -20.51 -29.74
N GLU A 87 -7.10 -20.87 -29.49
CA GLU A 87 -6.62 -21.31 -28.18
C GLU A 87 -6.77 -20.21 -27.12
N LEU A 88 -6.48 -18.96 -27.47
CA LEU A 88 -6.61 -17.81 -26.58
C LEU A 88 -8.07 -17.61 -26.17
N LYS A 89 -9.01 -17.64 -27.12
CA LYS A 89 -10.45 -17.54 -26.83
C LYS A 89 -10.97 -18.70 -25.97
N ALA A 90 -10.39 -19.89 -26.11
CA ALA A 90 -10.70 -21.02 -25.25
C ALA A 90 -10.14 -20.80 -23.84
N TYR A 91 -8.89 -20.38 -23.73
CA TYR A 91 -8.21 -20.10 -22.47
C TYR A 91 -8.87 -18.96 -21.68
N GLU A 92 -9.34 -17.89 -22.34
CA GLU A 92 -10.09 -16.79 -21.71
C GLU A 92 -11.38 -17.25 -20.99
N LYS A 93 -11.93 -18.40 -21.36
CA LYS A 93 -13.11 -18.99 -20.72
C LYS A 93 -12.77 -19.96 -19.59
N THR A 94 -11.50 -20.31 -19.41
CA THR A 94 -11.06 -21.27 -18.41
C THR A 94 -10.93 -20.61 -17.04
N GLU A 95 -11.16 -21.41 -15.99
CA GLU A 95 -10.97 -21.02 -14.59
C GLU A 95 -9.57 -20.44 -14.31
N HIS A 96 -8.52 -21.04 -14.89
CA HIS A 96 -7.14 -20.54 -14.78
C HIS A 96 -6.97 -19.09 -15.25
N TYR A 97 -7.65 -18.67 -16.32
CA TYR A 97 -7.58 -17.29 -16.79
C TYR A 97 -8.25 -16.33 -15.79
N ARG A 98 -9.37 -16.74 -15.21
CA ARG A 98 -10.07 -15.97 -14.17
C ARG A 98 -9.20 -15.79 -12.93
N GLU A 99 -8.60 -16.87 -12.44
CA GLU A 99 -7.66 -16.87 -11.32
C GLU A 99 -6.43 -15.99 -11.62
N PHE A 100 -5.85 -16.12 -12.81
CA PHE A 100 -4.73 -15.30 -13.24
C PHE A 100 -5.08 -13.82 -13.29
N MET A 101 -6.26 -13.47 -13.82
CA MET A 101 -6.73 -12.08 -13.89
C MET A 101 -6.98 -11.49 -12.50
N GLU A 102 -7.62 -12.24 -11.60
CA GLU A 102 -7.82 -11.81 -10.22
C GLU A 102 -6.48 -11.60 -9.51
N LYS A 103 -5.54 -12.53 -9.68
CA LYS A 103 -4.19 -12.45 -9.13
C LYS A 103 -3.42 -11.25 -9.67
N LYS A 104 -3.49 -11.00 -10.98
CA LYS A 104 -2.87 -9.84 -11.64
C LYS A 104 -3.45 -8.53 -11.11
N GLU A 105 -4.77 -8.45 -10.92
CA GLU A 105 -5.41 -7.29 -10.31
C GLU A 105 -4.95 -7.07 -8.87
N ARG A 106 -4.88 -8.14 -8.08
CA ARG A 106 -4.41 -8.11 -6.69
C ARG A 106 -3.00 -7.52 -6.59
N ILE A 107 -2.08 -8.03 -7.41
CA ILE A 107 -0.70 -7.52 -7.50
C ILE A 107 -0.70 -6.03 -7.88
N LEU A 108 -1.53 -5.62 -8.85
CA LEU A 108 -1.59 -4.23 -9.29
C LEU A 108 -2.16 -3.29 -8.21
N ARG A 109 -3.16 -3.75 -7.45
CA ARG A 109 -3.73 -3.01 -6.30
C ARG A 109 -2.70 -2.84 -5.19
N LEU A 110 -1.98 -3.90 -4.84
CA LEU A 110 -0.90 -3.85 -3.84
C LEU A 110 0.21 -2.87 -4.28
N ARG A 111 0.63 -2.91 -5.54
CA ARG A 111 1.60 -1.94 -6.10
C ARG A 111 1.09 -0.50 -6.05
N LYS A 112 -0.21 -0.26 -6.25
CA LYS A 112 -0.81 1.08 -6.13
C LYS A 112 -0.85 1.57 -4.68
N GLN A 113 -1.21 0.70 -3.73
CA GLN A 113 -1.21 1.02 -2.30
C GLN A 113 0.20 1.31 -1.78
N ARG A 114 1.20 0.50 -2.15
CA ARG A 114 2.61 0.71 -1.78
C ARG A 114 3.15 2.06 -2.27
N ARG A 115 2.88 2.42 -3.53
CA ARG A 115 3.24 3.74 -4.08
C ARG A 115 2.59 4.89 -3.29
N LYS A 116 1.34 4.72 -2.84
CA LYS A 116 0.64 5.72 -2.01
C LYS A 116 1.23 5.85 -0.61
N LEU A 117 1.82 4.77 -0.07
CA LEU A 117 2.44 4.73 1.25
C LEU A 117 3.93 5.16 1.26
N GLY A 118 4.51 5.50 0.11
CA GLY A 118 5.91 5.97 0.02
C GLY A 118 6.97 4.88 0.25
N VAL A 119 6.57 3.62 0.35
CA VAL A 119 7.47 2.46 0.54
C VAL A 119 7.88 1.93 -0.85
N ASP A 120 8.71 2.70 -1.54
CA ASP A 120 9.36 2.28 -2.79
C ASP A 120 10.83 1.95 -2.51
N THR A 121 11.07 0.94 -1.66
CA THR A 121 12.42 0.41 -1.48
C THR A 121 12.80 -0.36 -2.75
N LYS A 122 13.97 0.02 -3.29
CA LYS A 122 14.57 -0.54 -4.51
C LYS A 122 14.96 -2.02 -4.38
N GLU A 123 14.85 -2.57 -3.17
CA GLU A 123 15.21 -3.92 -2.81
C GLU A 123 13.93 -4.69 -2.44
N GLU A 124 13.83 -5.86 -3.06
CA GLU A 124 12.87 -6.93 -2.80
C GLU A 124 11.40 -6.64 -3.11
N PHE A 125 10.95 -7.14 -4.27
CA PHE A 125 9.87 -8.12 -4.34
C PHE A 125 9.73 -8.68 -5.77
N ASP A 126 10.34 -9.82 -6.06
CA ASP A 126 9.96 -10.64 -7.22
C ASP A 126 8.79 -11.55 -6.81
N GLU A 127 7.60 -10.95 -6.70
CA GLU A 127 6.33 -11.60 -6.39
C GLU A 127 5.95 -12.69 -7.42
N SER A 128 6.71 -12.80 -8.51
CA SER A 128 6.55 -13.82 -9.54
C SER A 128 7.08 -15.19 -9.08
N LEU A 129 8.02 -15.26 -8.12
CA LEU A 129 8.73 -16.50 -7.76
C LEU A 129 8.04 -17.36 -6.70
N GLU A 130 7.11 -16.83 -5.90
CA GLU A 130 6.37 -17.65 -4.91
C GLU A 130 5.25 -18.51 -5.53
N LEU A 131 4.95 -18.37 -6.83
CA LEU A 131 3.85 -19.08 -7.48
C LEU A 131 4.24 -20.15 -8.49
N GLU A 132 5.53 -20.33 -8.78
CA GLU A 132 5.99 -21.51 -9.53
C GLU A 132 5.93 -22.80 -8.69
N ASP A 133 6.11 -22.71 -7.36
CA ASP A 133 6.09 -23.87 -6.45
C ASP A 133 4.68 -24.48 -6.25
N SER A 134 3.61 -23.73 -6.53
CA SER A 134 2.22 -24.22 -6.44
C SER A 134 1.81 -25.05 -7.66
N ILE A 135 2.34 -24.77 -8.86
CA ILE A 135 1.91 -25.40 -10.12
C ILE A 135 2.65 -26.73 -10.37
N LEU A 136 3.89 -26.87 -9.88
CA LEU A 136 4.67 -28.11 -9.99
C LEU A 136 4.19 -29.25 -9.07
N ASN A 137 3.43 -28.93 -8.02
CA ASN A 137 2.99 -29.92 -7.02
C ASN A 137 1.70 -30.67 -7.42
N ASP A 138 0.86 -30.11 -8.29
CA ASP A 138 -0.36 -30.81 -8.75
C ASP A 138 -0.09 -31.85 -9.85
N SER A 139 1.01 -31.71 -10.61
CA SER A 139 1.38 -32.67 -11.66
C SER A 139 1.97 -33.99 -11.15
N LYS A 140 2.29 -34.11 -9.85
CA LYS A 140 2.91 -35.31 -9.26
C LYS A 140 1.95 -36.25 -8.52
N LYS A 141 0.67 -35.90 -8.37
CA LYS A 141 -0.30 -36.73 -7.61
C LYS A 141 -1.01 -37.82 -8.42
N ASN A 142 -0.80 -37.92 -9.73
CA ASN A 142 -1.51 -38.89 -10.57
C ASN A 142 -0.62 -39.95 -11.25
N VAL A 143 0.43 -40.43 -10.57
CA VAL A 143 1.08 -41.69 -10.93
C VAL A 143 1.52 -42.42 -9.67
N LYS A 144 1.12 -43.70 -9.59
CA LYS A 144 1.61 -44.77 -8.71
C LYS A 144 0.84 -45.06 -7.42
N THR A 145 -0.36 -45.59 -7.63
CA THR A 145 -0.85 -46.73 -6.85
C THR A 145 0.02 -47.99 -7.08
N VAL A 146 0.05 -48.84 -6.05
CA VAL A 146 0.38 -50.30 -6.02
C VAL A 146 1.81 -50.72 -5.60
N SER A 147 1.89 -51.30 -4.38
CA SER A 147 2.67 -52.48 -3.91
C SER A 147 3.52 -52.19 -2.66
N LYS A 148 3.05 -52.49 -1.43
CA LYS A 148 3.11 -53.76 -0.66
C LYS A 148 4.50 -54.13 -0.07
N GLU A 149 4.56 -53.99 1.27
CA GLU A 149 5.08 -54.92 2.30
C GLU A 149 6.54 -55.44 2.36
N LYS A 150 7.03 -55.43 3.63
CA LYS A 150 7.91 -56.38 4.35
C LYS A 150 9.43 -56.14 4.46
N ALA A 151 9.80 -55.71 5.69
CA ALA A 151 10.64 -56.39 6.68
C ALA A 151 12.06 -56.93 6.36
N ALA A 152 12.93 -56.67 7.34
CA ALA A 152 14.13 -57.41 7.80
C ALA A 152 15.53 -56.94 7.34
N LEU A 153 16.34 -56.63 8.36
CA LEU A 153 17.82 -56.60 8.46
C LEU A 153 18.47 -57.87 7.85
N PRO A 154 19.79 -57.95 7.52
CA PRO A 154 20.91 -57.34 8.27
C PRO A 154 22.16 -56.92 7.44
N MET A 155 23.18 -56.46 8.17
CA MET A 155 24.62 -56.75 8.02
C MET A 155 25.54 -55.52 7.95
N LYS A 156 26.34 -55.42 9.03
CA LYS A 156 27.62 -54.72 9.08
C LYS A 156 28.54 -55.27 7.98
N ALA A 157 29.11 -54.37 7.18
CA ALA A 157 30.40 -54.57 6.54
C ALA A 157 31.22 -53.28 6.70
N SER A 158 32.50 -53.50 6.92
CA SER A 158 33.54 -52.62 7.42
C SER A 158 34.07 -51.60 6.40
N SER A 159 34.85 -50.66 6.98
CA SER A 159 36.05 -49.99 6.45
C SER A 159 35.89 -48.71 5.62
N ASP A 160 36.33 -47.64 6.27
CA ASP A 160 37.28 -46.62 5.81
C ASP A 160 36.77 -45.35 5.08
N LYS A 161 37.37 -44.23 5.51
CA LYS A 161 37.44 -42.88 4.93
C LYS A 161 36.47 -41.75 5.35
N SER A 162 37.16 -40.63 5.66
CA SER A 162 36.77 -39.22 5.66
C SER A 162 35.77 -38.75 6.71
N GLU A 163 36.26 -37.95 7.66
CA GLU A 163 35.44 -37.00 8.41
C GLU A 163 34.79 -36.05 7.40
N VAL A 164 33.57 -36.37 6.98
CA VAL A 164 32.73 -35.45 6.22
C VAL A 164 32.38 -34.33 7.19
N PRO A 165 32.65 -33.06 6.85
CA PRO A 165 32.27 -32.00 7.76
C PRO A 165 30.74 -32.11 7.93
N THR A 166 30.28 -31.88 9.15
CA THR A 166 28.89 -32.11 9.54
C THR A 166 28.40 -30.79 10.14
N ALA A 167 27.15 -30.41 9.86
CA ALA A 167 26.61 -29.15 10.33
C ALA A 167 26.53 -29.12 11.87
N PRO A 168 26.80 -27.97 12.53
CA PRO A 168 26.77 -27.91 13.98
C PRO A 168 25.37 -28.28 14.50
N ASN A 169 25.32 -29.27 15.41
CA ASN A 169 24.12 -29.79 16.08
C ASN A 169 23.18 -30.70 15.26
N SER A 170 23.67 -31.29 14.17
CA SER A 170 22.94 -32.36 13.46
C SER A 170 23.93 -33.37 12.88
N ASN A 171 23.69 -34.68 13.00
CA ASN A 171 24.52 -35.74 12.39
C ASN A 171 24.27 -35.85 10.87
N ILE A 172 24.09 -34.71 10.19
CA ILE A 172 23.75 -34.64 8.77
C ILE A 172 24.99 -34.12 8.02
N PRO A 173 25.58 -34.92 7.10
CA PRO A 173 26.75 -34.52 6.34
C PRO A 173 26.49 -33.21 5.57
N ILE A 174 27.40 -32.24 5.61
CA ILE A 174 27.25 -31.04 4.78
C ILE A 174 27.25 -31.44 3.29
N PHE A 175 26.34 -30.82 2.54
CA PHE A 175 26.01 -31.14 1.14
C PHE A 175 25.24 -32.45 0.89
N SER A 176 24.81 -33.18 1.93
CA SER A 176 23.80 -34.23 1.75
C SER A 176 22.45 -33.62 1.31
N SER A 177 21.60 -34.42 0.68
CA SER A 177 20.24 -34.00 0.31
C SER A 177 19.44 -33.52 1.53
N GLU A 178 19.62 -34.21 2.66
CA GLU A 178 18.98 -33.87 3.93
C GLU A 178 19.49 -32.52 4.49
N PHE A 179 20.80 -32.23 4.37
CA PHE A 179 21.36 -30.93 4.76
C PHE A 179 20.85 -29.78 3.87
N LEU A 180 20.82 -30.00 2.55
CA LEU A 180 20.33 -29.02 1.58
C LEU A 180 18.85 -28.69 1.82
N GLU A 181 18.03 -29.71 2.09
CA GLU A 181 16.61 -29.55 2.40
C GLU A 181 16.38 -28.88 3.76
N TYR A 182 17.14 -29.27 4.79
CA TYR A 182 17.14 -28.60 6.11
C TYR A 182 17.49 -27.12 5.99
N ASN A 183 18.55 -26.79 5.25
CA ASN A 183 18.97 -25.40 5.05
C ASN A 183 17.93 -24.61 4.26
N LYS A 184 17.40 -25.18 3.17
CA LYS A 184 16.31 -24.59 2.38
C LYS A 184 15.09 -24.27 3.26
N ASN A 185 14.66 -25.22 4.09
CA ASN A 185 13.52 -25.04 4.99
C ASN A 185 13.80 -24.01 6.09
N ARG A 186 15.01 -24.03 6.67
CA ARG A 186 15.43 -23.04 7.68
C ARG A 186 15.47 -21.63 7.10
N GLU A 187 16.04 -21.46 5.91
CA GLU A 187 16.05 -20.17 5.20
C GLU A 187 14.63 -19.73 4.81
N ALA A 188 13.74 -20.66 4.43
CA ALA A 188 12.33 -20.35 4.18
C ALA A 188 11.61 -19.88 5.46
N GLN A 189 11.84 -20.53 6.61
CA GLN A 189 11.30 -20.11 7.91
C GLN A 189 11.83 -18.73 8.31
N LEU A 190 13.14 -18.48 8.19
CA LEU A 190 13.73 -17.18 8.48
C LEU A 190 13.15 -16.08 7.58
N ARG A 191 12.93 -16.36 6.30
CA ARG A 191 12.23 -15.44 5.39
C ARG A 191 10.79 -15.17 5.83
N SER A 192 10.05 -16.20 6.25
CA SER A 192 8.69 -16.02 6.78
C SER A 192 8.67 -15.13 8.02
N ILE A 193 9.57 -15.39 8.99
CA ILE A 193 9.68 -14.62 10.22
C ILE A 193 10.06 -13.16 9.91
N ARG A 194 11.02 -12.92 9.00
CA ARG A 194 11.38 -11.55 8.57
C ARG A 194 10.18 -10.83 7.95
N ARG A 195 9.34 -11.54 7.20
CA ARG A 195 8.10 -10.99 6.63
C ARG A 195 7.09 -10.63 7.73
N GLU A 196 6.84 -11.54 8.66
CA GLU A 196 5.94 -11.31 9.80
C GLU A 196 6.39 -10.12 10.65
N ILE A 197 7.69 -9.98 10.91
CA ILE A 197 8.26 -8.82 11.60
C ILE A 197 7.97 -7.53 10.82
N GLY A 198 8.23 -7.52 9.50
CA GLY A 198 7.98 -6.33 8.68
C GLY A 198 6.50 -5.93 8.63
N VAL A 199 5.58 -6.89 8.61
CA VAL A 199 4.13 -6.62 8.69
C VAL A 199 3.76 -6.05 10.06
N ALA A 200 4.24 -6.67 11.15
CA ALA A 200 3.98 -6.20 12.50
C ALA A 200 4.54 -4.78 12.75
N GLU A 201 5.73 -4.48 12.21
CA GLU A 201 6.32 -3.14 12.27
C GLU A 201 5.48 -2.11 11.50
N ALA A 202 4.99 -2.45 10.31
CA ALA A 202 4.12 -1.58 9.54
C ALA A 202 2.77 -1.33 10.23
N GLU A 203 2.17 -2.35 10.84
CA GLU A 203 0.94 -2.22 11.64
C GLU A 203 1.15 -1.32 12.85
N LYS A 204 2.27 -1.51 13.57
CA LYS A 204 2.66 -0.66 14.69
C LYS A 204 2.80 0.81 14.27
N GLU A 205 3.45 1.07 13.15
CA GLU A 205 3.60 2.44 12.63
C GLU A 205 2.24 3.05 12.24
N ALA A 206 1.34 2.27 11.64
CA ALA A 206 -0.01 2.73 11.32
C ALA A 206 -0.85 3.07 12.55
N MET A 207 -0.78 2.24 13.59
CA MET A 207 -1.43 2.53 14.88
C MET A 207 -0.84 3.78 15.52
N GLN A 208 0.48 3.92 15.51
CA GLN A 208 1.18 5.08 16.06
C GLN A 208 0.73 6.39 15.40
N ARG A 209 0.64 6.42 14.06
CA ARG A 209 0.11 7.59 13.33
C ARG A 209 -1.33 7.93 13.70
N THR A 210 -2.15 6.91 13.97
CA THR A 210 -3.56 7.10 14.38
C THR A 210 -3.64 7.69 15.79
N ILE A 211 -2.82 7.18 16.72
CA ILE A 211 -2.70 7.71 18.08
C ILE A 211 -2.26 9.17 18.05
N GLU A 212 -1.21 9.49 17.29
CA GLU A 212 -0.70 10.87 17.14
C GLU A 212 -1.78 11.81 16.60
N LYS A 213 -2.55 11.37 15.61
CA LYS A 213 -3.67 12.14 15.07
C LYS A 213 -4.77 12.37 16.12
N MET A 214 -5.13 11.35 16.90
CA MET A 214 -6.12 11.49 17.98
C MET A 214 -5.61 12.41 19.09
N GLN A 215 -4.33 12.32 19.45
CA GLN A 215 -3.69 13.21 20.43
C GLN A 215 -3.71 14.68 19.95
N ALA A 216 -3.36 14.94 18.69
CA ALA A 216 -3.44 16.28 18.11
C ALA A 216 -4.87 16.83 18.13
N ASN A 217 -5.87 16.00 17.82
CA ASN A 217 -7.28 16.41 17.89
C ASN A 217 -7.71 16.73 19.33
N ASN A 218 -7.29 15.93 20.31
CA ASN A 218 -7.59 16.19 21.72
C ASN A 218 -7.00 17.52 22.18
N VAL A 219 -5.73 17.79 21.85
CA VAL A 219 -5.09 19.08 22.16
C VAL A 219 -5.86 20.23 21.50
N ALA A 220 -6.26 20.09 20.23
CA ALA A 220 -7.07 21.10 19.55
C ALA A 220 -8.40 21.36 20.27
N LEU A 221 -9.12 20.31 20.67
CA LEU A 221 -10.37 20.43 21.42
C LEU A 221 -10.17 21.07 22.80
N GLU A 222 -9.10 20.73 23.51
CA GLU A 222 -8.74 21.35 24.79
C GLU A 222 -8.44 22.84 24.63
N THR A 223 -7.70 23.22 23.58
CA THR A 223 -7.41 24.64 23.29
C THR A 223 -8.66 25.42 22.94
N GLN A 224 -9.59 24.81 22.17
CA GLN A 224 -10.87 25.43 21.85
C GLN A 224 -11.73 25.59 23.11
N ALA A 225 -11.84 24.54 23.94
CA ALA A 225 -12.59 24.62 25.19
C ALA A 225 -12.01 25.67 26.15
N ALA A 226 -10.69 25.82 26.20
CA ALA A 226 -10.02 26.87 26.98
C ALA A 226 -10.35 28.27 26.43
N HIS A 227 -10.39 28.44 25.12
CA HIS A 227 -10.79 29.68 24.45
C HIS A 227 -12.25 30.02 24.76
N ASP A 228 -13.16 29.07 24.59
CA ASP A 228 -14.60 29.24 24.86
C ASP A 228 -14.83 29.60 26.33
N LYS A 229 -14.12 28.95 27.25
CA LYS A 229 -14.16 29.29 28.68
C LYS A 229 -13.67 30.71 28.97
N LYS A 230 -12.69 31.21 28.21
CA LYS A 230 -12.22 32.60 28.33
C LYS A 230 -13.29 33.58 27.83
N MET A 231 -13.88 33.31 26.66
CA MET A 231 -14.97 34.11 26.10
C MET A 231 -16.19 34.15 27.02
N ALA A 232 -16.55 33.02 27.62
CA ALA A 232 -17.63 32.95 28.61
C ALA A 232 -17.35 33.83 29.83
N LYS A 233 -16.11 33.81 30.36
CA LYS A 233 -15.73 34.69 31.48
C LYS A 233 -15.77 36.17 31.11
N GLU A 234 -15.37 36.54 29.89
CA GLU A 234 -15.45 37.91 29.40
C GLU A 234 -16.92 38.36 29.28
N ALA A 235 -17.80 37.49 28.75
CA ALA A 235 -19.23 37.75 28.70
C ALA A 235 -19.84 37.88 30.11
N ASP A 236 -19.51 36.98 31.04
CA ASP A 236 -19.96 37.04 32.44
C ASP A 236 -19.50 38.35 33.10
N HIS A 237 -18.26 38.78 32.83
CA HIS A 237 -17.74 40.05 33.34
C HIS A 237 -18.55 41.24 32.81
N ILE A 238 -18.86 41.25 31.53
CA ILE A 238 -19.71 42.28 30.91
C ILE A 238 -21.10 42.29 31.54
N ILE A 239 -21.72 41.11 31.72
CA ILE A 239 -23.03 40.97 32.38
C ILE A 239 -22.97 41.54 33.80
N GLU A 240 -21.96 41.20 34.58
CA GLU A 240 -21.79 41.74 35.95
C GLU A 240 -21.59 43.25 35.97
N CYS A 241 -20.86 43.81 34.99
CA CYS A 241 -20.75 45.25 34.82
C CYS A 241 -22.12 45.91 34.58
N TRP A 242 -22.91 45.39 33.63
CA TRP A 242 -24.26 45.89 33.36
C TRP A 242 -25.19 45.74 34.57
N MET A 243 -25.16 44.58 35.24
CA MET A 243 -25.95 44.34 36.45
C MET A 243 -25.58 45.32 37.57
N ARG A 244 -24.30 45.69 37.72
CA ARG A 244 -23.87 46.70 38.71
C ARG A 244 -24.44 48.08 38.39
N VAL A 245 -24.38 48.49 37.11
CA VAL A 245 -24.93 49.77 36.65
C VAL A 245 -26.44 49.81 36.89
N LEU A 246 -27.17 48.77 36.50
CA LEU A 246 -28.63 48.69 36.70
C LEU A 246 -29.01 48.67 38.18
N ARG A 247 -28.30 47.91 39.02
CA ARG A 247 -28.51 47.92 40.48
C ARG A 247 -28.26 49.29 41.08
N GLY A 248 -27.24 50.02 40.60
CA GLY A 248 -26.94 51.39 41.02
C GLY A 248 -28.08 52.36 40.68
N ALA A 249 -28.46 52.42 39.39
CA ALA A 249 -29.53 53.29 38.91
C ALA A 249 -30.87 53.01 39.58
N MET A 250 -31.21 51.73 39.78
CA MET A 250 -32.49 51.37 40.38
C MET A 250 -32.52 51.52 41.91
N SER A 251 -31.38 51.46 42.61
CA SER A 251 -31.33 51.59 44.08
C SER A 251 -31.91 52.92 44.57
N GLU A 252 -31.66 54.00 43.85
CA GLU A 252 -32.18 55.34 44.19
C GLU A 252 -33.68 55.42 43.92
N THR A 253 -34.13 54.95 42.75
CA THR A 253 -35.56 54.88 42.40
C THR A 253 -36.36 53.97 43.34
N MET A 254 -35.81 52.82 43.75
CA MET A 254 -36.46 51.91 44.68
C MET A 254 -36.62 52.55 46.06
N ARG A 255 -35.67 53.38 46.49
CA ARG A 255 -35.73 54.12 47.76
C ARG A 255 -36.75 55.26 47.69
N GLU A 256 -36.76 56.02 46.59
CA GLU A 256 -37.68 57.14 46.39
C GLU A 256 -39.15 56.69 46.31
N TYR A 257 -39.41 55.58 45.63
CA TYR A 257 -40.76 55.02 45.46
C TYR A 257 -41.11 53.92 46.49
N ASN A 258 -40.25 53.68 47.49
CA ASN A 258 -40.40 52.68 48.56
C ASN A 258 -40.79 51.27 48.05
N LEU A 259 -40.12 50.80 46.99
CA LEU A 259 -40.36 49.50 46.37
C LEU A 259 -39.55 48.44 47.13
N GLN A 260 -40.22 47.61 47.94
CA GLN A 260 -39.55 46.66 48.85
C GLN A 260 -39.54 45.23 48.31
N THR A 261 -40.46 44.90 47.39
CA THR A 261 -40.53 43.56 46.78
C THR A 261 -40.17 43.58 45.29
N PRO A 262 -39.61 42.46 44.76
CA PRO A 262 -39.39 42.30 43.32
C PRO A 262 -40.67 42.49 42.50
N GLU A 263 -41.81 42.02 43.01
CA GLU A 263 -43.11 42.10 42.36
C GLU A 263 -43.61 43.55 42.26
N GLU A 264 -43.44 44.36 43.32
CA GLU A 264 -43.73 45.80 43.30
C GLU A 264 -42.85 46.55 42.31
N THR A 265 -41.56 46.19 42.26
CA THR A 265 -40.60 46.78 41.31
C THR A 265 -41.01 46.49 39.87
N VAL A 266 -41.37 45.24 39.56
CA VAL A 266 -41.83 44.85 38.22
C VAL A 266 -43.14 45.56 37.86
N ALA A 267 -44.07 45.69 38.80
CA ALA A 267 -45.33 46.42 38.58
C ALA A 267 -45.08 47.92 38.32
N PHE A 268 -44.15 48.55 39.04
CA PHE A 268 -43.74 49.94 38.81
C PHE A 268 -43.09 50.11 37.44
N LEU A 269 -42.12 49.25 37.07
CA LEU A 269 -41.48 49.29 35.76
C LEU A 269 -42.46 49.05 34.62
N THR A 270 -43.49 48.22 34.83
CA THR A 270 -44.55 47.99 33.84
C THR A 270 -45.41 49.24 33.65
N LYS A 271 -45.75 49.96 34.74
CA LYS A 271 -46.46 51.25 34.68
C LYS A 271 -45.60 52.33 33.99
N LEU A 272 -44.31 52.37 34.31
CA LEU A 272 -43.34 53.26 33.67
C LEU A 272 -43.26 53.00 32.15
N ALA A 273 -43.18 51.74 31.75
CA ALA A 273 -43.14 51.33 30.34
C ALA A 273 -44.44 51.66 29.58
N ASN A 274 -45.59 51.61 30.25
CA ASN A 274 -46.90 51.96 29.69
C ASN A 274 -47.17 53.48 29.72
N GLY A 275 -46.29 54.29 30.33
CA GLY A 275 -46.42 55.75 30.42
C GLY A 275 -47.31 56.26 31.56
N ASP A 276 -47.70 55.39 32.49
CA ASP A 276 -48.60 55.69 33.61
C ASP A 276 -47.86 56.17 34.89
N ALA A 277 -46.55 56.41 34.81
CA ALA A 277 -45.72 56.88 35.93
C ALA A 277 -44.80 58.05 35.50
N PRO A 278 -44.39 58.94 36.43
CA PRO A 278 -43.49 60.05 36.12
C PRO A 278 -42.09 59.54 35.72
N ASN A 279 -41.66 59.92 34.50
CA ASN A 279 -40.44 59.38 33.87
C ASN A 279 -39.20 60.29 34.03
N GLU A 280 -39.36 61.54 34.43
CA GLU A 280 -38.30 62.56 34.28
C GLU A 280 -37.13 62.37 35.26
N ASP A 281 -37.42 62.09 36.53
CA ASP A 281 -36.41 61.84 37.57
C ASP A 281 -35.69 60.50 37.35
N VAL A 282 -36.43 59.47 36.93
CA VAL A 282 -35.88 58.14 36.59
C VAL A 282 -34.93 58.24 35.39
N LEU A 283 -35.30 59.02 34.36
CA LEU A 283 -34.44 59.25 33.19
C LEU A 283 -33.19 60.06 33.53
N GLN A 284 -33.27 61.00 34.48
CA GLN A 284 -32.12 61.78 34.94
C GLN A 284 -31.14 60.90 35.74
N ALA A 285 -31.63 60.08 36.67
CA ALA A 285 -30.81 59.12 37.42
C ALA A 285 -30.11 58.11 36.50
N VAL A 286 -30.80 57.60 35.48
CA VAL A 286 -30.20 56.69 34.49
C VAL A 286 -29.11 57.39 33.67
N LYS A 287 -29.30 58.67 33.27
CA LYS A 287 -28.28 59.44 32.53
C LYS A 287 -27.01 59.66 33.36
N GLU A 288 -27.14 59.99 34.64
CA GLU A 288 -25.98 60.22 35.53
C GLU A 288 -25.19 58.92 35.77
N VAL A 289 -25.90 57.82 35.97
CA VAL A 289 -25.26 56.50 36.14
C VAL A 289 -24.54 56.05 34.86
N ILE A 290 -25.11 56.26 33.68
CA ILE A 290 -24.45 55.98 32.39
C ILE A 290 -23.21 56.86 32.19
N GLN A 291 -23.25 58.13 32.57
CA GLN A 291 -22.10 59.05 32.45
C GLN A 291 -20.96 58.71 33.42
N SER A 292 -21.29 58.21 34.61
CA SER A 292 -20.31 57.76 35.61
C SER A 292 -19.68 56.41 35.26
N ALA A 293 -20.39 55.56 34.49
CA ALA A 293 -19.90 54.29 34.01
C ALA A 293 -18.95 54.48 32.81
N SER A 294 -17.67 54.78 33.08
CA SER A 294 -16.62 54.75 32.07
C SER A 294 -16.38 53.31 31.60
N PHE A 295 -16.90 52.97 30.41
CA PHE A 295 -16.70 51.67 29.80
C PHE A 295 -15.44 51.66 28.92
N LEU A 296 -14.38 51.00 29.37
CA LEU A 296 -13.38 50.45 28.44
C LEU A 296 -13.89 49.09 27.97
N LEU A 297 -14.83 49.09 27.02
CA LEU A 297 -15.12 47.89 26.26
C LEU A 297 -13.85 47.53 25.48
N PRO A 298 -13.33 46.30 25.61
CA PRO A 298 -12.25 45.84 24.74
C PRO A 298 -12.69 45.98 23.27
N LYS A 299 -11.83 46.58 22.45
CA LYS A 299 -12.03 46.69 20.98
C LYS A 299 -11.96 45.33 20.31
#